data_AF-A0A2S9GLL6-F1
#
_entry.id   AF-A0A2S9GLL6-F1
#
_cell.length_a   1.000
_cell.length_b   1.000
_cell.length_c   1.000
_cell.angle_alpha   90.00
_cell.angle_beta   90.00
_cell.angle_gamma   90.00
#
_symmetry.space_group_name_H-M   'P 1'
#
loop_
_entity.id
_entity.type
_entity.pdbx_description
1 polymer ?
#
loop_
_entity_poly.entity_id
_entity_poly.type
_entity_poly.pdbx_seq_one_letter_code
_entity_poly.pdbx_strand_id
1 'polypeptide(L)' 'EALRRIDIALNQAGSSLTDVVRTRIYVTDISAWREVAAVHAEMSVT' A
#
# COMPACT_ATOMS: atom_id res chain seq x y z
N GLU A 1 2.16 1.03 -9.39
CA GLU A 1 2.39 2.49 -9.43
C GLU A 1 1.96 3.24 -8.16
N ALA A 2 0.74 3.04 -7.63
CA ALA A 2 0.28 3.78 -6.45
C ALA A 2 1.23 3.69 -5.24
N LEU A 3 1.69 2.49 -4.89
CA LEU A 3 2.61 2.27 -3.77
C LEU A 3 3.99 2.90 -4.00
N ARG A 4 4.49 2.90 -5.24
CA ARG A 4 5.74 3.59 -5.61
C ARG A 4 5.64 5.10 -5.39
N ARG A 5 4.49 5.70 -5.70
CA ARG A 5 4.25 7.14 -5.48
C ARG A 5 4.17 7.47 -3.99
N ILE A 6 3.56 6.59 -3.19
CA ILE A 6 3.52 6.70 -1.74
C ILE A 6 4.93 6.61 -1.14
N ASP A 7 5.71 5.62 -1.56
CA ASP A 7 7.11 5.45 -1.12
C ASP A 7 7.96 6.69 -1.41
N ILE A 8 7.88 7.25 -2.62
CA ILE A 8 8.58 8.50 -2.96
C ILE A 8 8.14 9.65 -2.05
N ALA A 9 6.84 9.81 -1.80
CA ALA A 9 6.31 10.88 -0.96
C ALA A 9 6.73 10.73 0.51
N LEU A 10 6.76 9.51 1.04
CA LEU A 10 7.25 9.22 2.39
C LEU A 10 8.74 9.56 2.50
N ASN A 11 9.56 9.11 1.54
CA ASN A 11 10.99 9.42 1.52
C ASN A 11 11.25 10.93 1.47
N GLN A 12 10.48 11.69 0.68
CA GLN A 12 10.55 13.15 0.64
C GLN A 12 10.20 13.81 1.97
N ALA A 13 9.36 13.16 2.79
CA ALA A 13 9.01 13.61 4.13
C ALA A 13 9.95 13.07 5.23
N GLY A 14 11.02 12.35 4.87
CA GLY A 14 11.95 11.73 5.82
C GLY A 14 11.40 10.49 6.53
N SER A 15 10.43 9.82 5.92
CA SER A 15 9.78 8.60 6.41
C SER A 15 9.87 7.47 5.38
N SER A 16 9.38 6.29 5.73
CA SER A 16 9.46 5.07 4.93
C SER A 16 8.16 4.27 5.02
N LEU A 17 8.00 3.26 4.15
CA LEU A 17 6.84 2.37 4.19
C LEU A 17 6.70 1.62 5.53
N THR A 18 7.79 1.39 6.27
CA THR A 18 7.74 0.74 7.60
C THR A 18 7.13 1.62 8.68
N ASP A 19 7.03 2.93 8.45
CA ASP A 19 6.37 3.85 9.37
C ASP A 19 4.84 3.89 9.17
N VAL A 20 4.34 3.23 8.12
CA VAL A 20 2.91 3.21 7.78
C VAL A 20 2.18 2.18 8.66
N VAL A 21 1.46 2.69 9.65
CA VAL A 21 0.70 1.85 10.61
C VAL A 21 -0.53 1.19 9.97
N ARG A 22 -1.09 1.79 8.91
CA ARG A 22 -2.32 1.29 8.28
C ARG A 22 -2.41 1.68 6.82
N THR A 23 -2.80 0.74 5.98
CA THR A 23 -3.21 0.97 4.59
C THR A 23 -4.66 0.55 4.41
N ARG A 24 -5.45 1.39 3.73
CA ARG A 24 -6.85 1.08 3.38
C ARG A 24 -7.01 1.26 1.88
N ILE A 25 -7.47 0.21 1.22
CA ILE A 25 -7.59 0.17 -0.24
C ILE A 25 -9.08 0.22 -0.59
N TYR A 26 -9.43 1.08 -1.55
CA TYR A 26 -10.78 1.23 -2.06
C TYR A 26 -10.82 0.76 -3.50
N VAL A 27 -11.75 -0.14 -3.81
CA VAL A 27 -11.97 -0.67 -5.16
C VAL A 27 -13.39 -0.36 -5.58
N THR A 28 -13.58 -0.06 -6.87
CA THR A 28 -14.90 0.17 -7.46
C THR A 28 -15.52 -1.11 -8.01
N ASP A 29 -14.68 -2.04 -8.48
CA ASP A 29 -15.08 -3.39 -8.85
C ASP A 29 -14.69 -4.35 -7.74
N ILE A 30 -15.69 -5.01 -7.15
CA ILE A 30 -15.46 -6.00 -6.10
C ILE A 30 -14.74 -7.23 -6.64
N SER A 31 -14.85 -7.57 -7.92
CA SER A 31 -14.21 -8.77 -8.48
C SER A 31 -12.68 -8.77 -8.30
N ALA A 32 -12.07 -7.58 -8.28
CA ALA A 32 -10.63 -7.37 -8.10
C ALA A 32 -10.12 -7.58 -6.65
N TRP A 33 -11.01 -7.83 -5.67
CA TRP A 33 -10.64 -7.83 -4.25
C TRP A 33 -9.53 -8.83 -3.90
N ARG A 34 -9.49 -10.00 -4.55
CA ARG A 34 -8.52 -11.06 -4.24
C ARG A 34 -7.10 -10.67 -4.61
N GLU A 35 -6.93 -10.12 -5.80
CA GLU A 35 -5.62 -9.69 -6.30
C GLU A 35 -5.10 -8.51 -5.47
N VAL A 36 -5.97 -7.54 -5.18
CA VAL A 36 -5.65 -6.40 -4.32
C VAL A 36 -5.26 -6.84 -2.91
N ALA A 37 -5.98 -7.81 -2.33
CA ALA A 37 -5.67 -8.34 -1.01
C ALA A 37 -4.33 -9.09 -0.97
N ALA A 38 -3.98 -9.83 -2.04
CA ALA A 38 -2.70 -10.53 -2.12
C ALA A 38 -1.51 -9.55 -2.11
N VAL A 39 -1.56 -8.52 -2.95
CA VAL A 39 -0.52 -7.46 -2.99
C VAL A 39 -0.44 -6.70 -1.66
N HIS A 40 -1.58 -6.47 -1.00
CA HIS A 40 -1.60 -5.82 0.32
C HIS A 40 -0.95 -6.69 1.39
N ALA A 41 -1.19 -8.00 1.39
CA ALA A 41 -0.59 -8.93 2.34
C ALA A 41 0.93 -9.05 2.16
N GLU A 42 1.43 -9.06 0.92
CA GLU A 42 2.87 -9.07 0.62
C GLU A 42 3.61 -7.82 1.15
N MET A 43 2.90 -6.70 1.29
CA MET A 43 3.46 -5.44 1.79
C MET A 43 3.37 -5.30 3.31
N SER A 44 2.48 -6.04 3.97
CA SER A 44 2.41 -6.09 5.44
C SER A 44 3.52 -7.00 5.97
N VAL A 45 4.73 -6.44 6.04
CA VAL A 45 5.85 -7.03 6.79
C VAL A 45 5.44 -7.17 8.25
N THR A 46 5.59 -8.38 8.80
CA THR A 46 5.58 -8.64 10.25
C THR A 46 6.86 -8.11 10.89
#